data_AF-A0A348FXS6-F1
#
_entry.id   AF-A0A348FXS6-F1
#
_cell.length_a   1.000
_cell.length_b   1.000
_cell.length_c   1.000
_cell.angle_alpha   90.00
_cell.angle_beta   90.00
_cell.angle_gamma   90.00
#
_symmetry.space_group_name_H-M   'P 1'
#
loop_
_entity.id
_entity.type
_entity.pdbx_description
1 polymer ?
#
loop_
_entity_poly.entity_id
_entity_poly.type
_entity_poly.pdbx_seq_one_letter_code
_entity_poly.pdbx_strand_id
1 'polypeptide(L)'
;MRAQFAYTLKKFGPTRAEEISGVARVTQRDWRREGHLPSSEGMARYDLFDLCELWVLKTCADVGLGPKRAKAFSRGAGLHLAWHCLRLIAAYEGDHEKAPFSKHEKTFDLGGQSQPTPSWGRRSRWLADHILFGKDDPEEASKFFIIWPDGEAGPGDTILDFNLAGSFQSKRGAMIVLPLELAARWIVDAAGEPFVQITFGDPK
;
A
#
# COMPACT_ATOMS: atom_id res chain seq x y z
N MET A 1 4.20 -27.88 5.35
CA MET A 1 5.26 -27.26 6.18
C MET A 1 5.24 -25.76 5.85
N ARG A 2 4.84 -24.88 6.78
CA ARG A 2 4.85 -23.43 6.53
C ARG A 2 6.32 -22.98 6.55
N ALA A 3 6.79 -22.36 5.47
CA ALA A 3 8.11 -21.73 5.48
C ALA A 3 8.09 -20.64 6.56
N GLN A 4 8.96 -20.77 7.56
CA GLN A 4 9.08 -19.77 8.62
C GLN A 4 10.12 -18.74 8.19
N PHE A 5 9.70 -17.49 8.04
CA PHE A 5 10.61 -16.37 7.82
C PHE A 5 10.36 -15.31 8.87
N ALA A 6 11.39 -14.51 9.14
CA ALA A 6 11.27 -13.29 9.92
C ALA A 6 11.32 -12.10 8.96
N TYR A 7 10.60 -11.04 9.29
CA TYR A 7 10.71 -9.77 8.59
C TYR A 7 10.84 -8.61 9.58
N THR A 8 11.51 -7.54 9.13
CA THR A 8 11.57 -6.26 9.85
C THR A 8 11.16 -5.15 8.90
N LEU A 9 10.25 -4.28 9.36
CA LEU A 9 9.86 -3.09 8.63
C LEU A 9 10.86 -1.96 8.92
N LYS A 10 11.39 -1.37 7.85
CA LYS A 10 12.24 -0.20 7.97
C LYS A 10 11.43 0.99 8.50
N LYS A 11 12.06 1.77 9.38
CA LYS A 11 11.48 2.96 10.00
C LYS A 11 12.17 4.22 9.48
N PHE A 12 11.39 5.06 8.83
CA PHE A 12 11.80 6.33 8.26
C PHE A 12 11.58 7.47 9.26
N GLY A 13 12.49 8.44 9.29
CA GLY A 13 12.30 9.67 10.06
C GLY A 13 11.35 10.65 9.35
N PRO A 14 10.93 11.74 10.01
CA PRO A 14 9.96 12.68 9.45
C PRO A 14 10.41 13.35 8.14
N THR A 15 11.72 13.64 8.00
CA THR A 15 12.28 14.22 6.77
C THR A 15 12.15 13.25 5.60
N ARG A 16 12.50 11.98 5.81
CA ARG A 16 12.39 10.97 4.76
C ARG A 16 10.94 10.65 4.44
N ALA A 17 10.06 10.66 5.44
CA ALA A 17 8.61 10.54 5.23
C ALA A 17 8.03 11.69 4.40
N GLU A 18 8.51 12.92 4.57
CA GLU A 18 8.13 14.07 3.75
C GLU A 18 8.55 13.88 2.28
N GLU A 19 9.77 13.41 2.05
CA GLU A 19 10.28 13.12 0.69
C GLU A 19 9.48 12.01 -0.02
N ILE A 20 9.09 10.95 0.72
CA ILE A 20 8.39 9.80 0.13
C ILE A 20 6.90 10.09 -0.07
N SER A 21 6.22 10.64 0.94
CA SER A 21 4.76 10.84 0.91
C SER A 21 4.36 12.17 0.27
N GLY A 22 5.28 13.13 0.17
CA GLY A 22 5.01 14.51 -0.22
C GLY A 22 4.31 15.34 0.88
N VAL A 23 4.10 14.80 2.08
CA VAL A 23 3.47 15.53 3.19
C VAL A 23 4.53 16.27 3.98
N ALA A 24 4.47 17.60 3.98
CA ALA A 24 5.39 18.45 4.75
C ALA A 24 5.41 18.08 6.24
N ARG A 25 6.59 18.09 6.87
CA ARG A 25 6.74 17.73 8.31
C ARG A 25 5.82 18.51 9.25
N VAL A 26 5.57 19.79 8.95
CA VAL A 26 4.63 20.63 9.73
C VAL A 26 3.22 20.06 9.63
N THR A 27 2.77 19.72 8.42
CA THR A 27 1.47 19.08 8.18
C THR A 27 1.36 17.71 8.87
N GLN A 28 2.41 16.87 8.82
CA GLN A 28 2.43 15.60 9.55
C GLN A 28 2.19 15.79 11.06
N ARG A 29 2.84 16.82 11.64
CA ARG A 29 2.70 17.15 13.06
C ARG A 29 1.29 17.68 13.38
N ASP A 30 0.76 18.56 12.55
CA ASP A 30 -0.56 19.16 12.76
C ASP A 30 -1.66 18.10 12.65
N TRP A 31 -1.60 17.24 11.64
CA TRP A 31 -2.52 16.10 11.50
C TRP A 31 -2.45 15.15 12.69
N ARG A 32 -1.26 14.91 13.25
CA ARG A 32 -1.12 14.11 14.48
C ARG A 32 -1.75 14.81 15.69
N ARG A 33 -1.51 16.12 15.85
CA ARG A 33 -2.10 16.93 16.95
C ARG A 33 -3.63 16.96 16.87
N GLU A 34 -4.17 17.01 15.67
CA GLU A 34 -5.62 17.00 15.40
C GLU A 34 -6.22 15.57 15.46
N GLY A 35 -5.39 14.56 15.70
CA GLY A 35 -5.81 13.17 15.84
C GLY A 35 -6.19 12.52 14.51
N HIS A 36 -5.72 13.04 13.37
CA HIS A 36 -5.86 12.42 12.06
C HIS A 36 -4.82 11.30 11.84
N LEU A 37 -3.68 11.38 12.50
CA LEU A 37 -2.64 10.35 12.53
C LEU A 37 -2.47 9.78 13.94
N PRO A 38 -1.96 8.54 14.10
CA PRO A 38 -1.61 8.00 15.41
C PRO A 38 -0.59 8.86 16.16
N SER A 39 -0.74 8.93 17.49
CA SER A 39 0.25 9.56 18.36
C SER A 39 1.58 8.79 18.34
N SER A 40 2.69 9.50 18.55
CA SER A 40 4.02 8.92 18.63
C SER A 40 4.70 9.38 19.91
N GLU A 41 5.27 8.45 20.68
CA GLU A 41 6.15 8.79 21.79
C GLU A 41 7.54 9.15 21.26
N GLY A 42 8.01 10.37 21.57
CA GLY A 42 9.30 10.86 21.10
C GLY A 42 9.34 11.23 19.62
N MET A 43 10.43 10.87 18.94
CA MET A 43 10.62 11.20 17.52
C MET A 43 9.75 10.28 16.65
N ALA A 44 8.82 10.86 15.89
CA ALA A 44 7.95 10.12 14.99
C ALA A 44 8.76 9.26 14.00
N ARG A 45 8.36 8.01 13.86
CA ARG A 45 8.91 7.03 12.91
C ARG A 45 7.77 6.48 12.07
N TYR A 46 8.04 6.30 10.78
CA TYR A 46 7.06 5.88 9.80
C TYR A 46 7.55 4.59 9.15
N ASP A 47 6.75 3.53 9.12
CA ASP A 47 6.99 2.40 8.22
C ASP A 47 6.22 2.56 6.90
N LEU A 48 6.30 1.56 6.03
CA LEU A 48 5.58 1.51 4.77
C LEU A 48 4.08 1.82 4.91
N PHE A 49 3.42 1.31 5.95
CA PHE A 49 1.99 1.50 6.15
C PHE A 49 1.67 2.94 6.51
N ASP A 50 2.47 3.52 7.41
CA ASP A 50 2.33 4.93 7.79
C ASP A 50 2.55 5.85 6.57
N LEU A 51 3.54 5.53 5.71
CA LEU A 51 3.85 6.28 4.50
C LEU A 51 2.71 6.21 3.47
N CYS A 52 2.12 5.03 3.28
CA CYS A 52 0.98 4.85 2.39
C CYS A 52 -0.26 5.61 2.90
N GLU A 53 -0.54 5.56 4.20
CA GLU A 53 -1.63 6.34 4.80
C GLU A 53 -1.41 7.85 4.63
N LEU A 54 -0.18 8.35 4.87
CA LEU A 54 0.18 9.75 4.63
C LEU A 54 -0.08 10.16 3.18
N TRP A 55 0.32 9.34 2.22
CA TRP A 55 0.11 9.60 0.80
C TRP A 55 -1.38 9.68 0.44
N VAL A 56 -2.20 8.78 1.00
CA VAL A 56 -3.66 8.81 0.79
C VAL A 56 -4.27 10.08 1.38
N LEU A 57 -3.92 10.43 2.62
CA LEU A 57 -4.40 11.66 3.26
C LEU A 57 -4.02 12.91 2.46
N LYS A 58 -2.79 12.97 1.95
CA LYS A 58 -2.32 14.05 1.08
C LYS A 58 -3.15 14.15 -0.18
N THR A 59 -3.30 13.04 -0.89
CA THR A 59 -4.02 13.00 -2.16
C THR A 59 -5.47 13.44 -2.00
N CYS A 60 -6.11 13.03 -0.90
CA CYS A 60 -7.45 13.52 -0.54
C CYS A 60 -7.46 15.02 -0.26
N ALA A 61 -6.52 15.51 0.55
CA ALA A 61 -6.44 16.93 0.90
C ALA A 61 -6.18 17.83 -0.32
N ASP A 62 -5.32 17.39 -1.26
CA ASP A 62 -4.99 18.11 -2.49
C ASP A 62 -6.22 18.33 -3.39
N VAL A 63 -7.19 17.42 -3.36
CA VAL A 63 -8.46 17.53 -4.11
C VAL A 63 -9.62 18.10 -3.27
N GLY A 64 -9.30 18.71 -2.13
CA GLY A 64 -10.27 19.39 -1.26
C GLY A 64 -11.01 18.47 -0.28
N LEU A 65 -10.70 17.16 -0.24
CA LEU A 65 -11.22 16.24 0.77
C LEU A 65 -10.32 16.28 2.01
N GLY A 66 -10.63 17.20 2.92
CA GLY A 66 -9.83 17.43 4.12
C GLY A 66 -9.59 16.17 4.99
N PRO A 67 -8.51 16.16 5.78
CA PRO A 67 -8.02 14.98 6.52
C PRO A 67 -9.04 14.41 7.51
N LYS A 68 -9.93 15.25 8.06
CA LYS A 68 -11.03 14.81 8.94
C LYS A 68 -11.96 13.79 8.28
N ARG A 69 -12.30 14.00 7.00
CA ARG A 69 -13.14 13.05 6.25
C ARG A 69 -12.32 11.84 5.82
N ALA A 70 -11.11 12.08 5.30
CA ALA A 70 -10.25 11.02 4.79
C ALA A 70 -9.81 10.02 5.88
N LYS A 71 -9.68 10.45 7.14
CA LYS A 71 -9.32 9.58 8.28
C LYS A 71 -10.17 8.31 8.39
N ALA A 72 -11.45 8.39 8.01
CA ALA A 72 -12.37 7.25 8.13
C ALA A 72 -11.93 6.04 7.27
N PHE A 73 -11.17 6.27 6.20
CA PHE A 73 -10.78 5.24 5.25
C PHE A 73 -9.28 5.25 4.88
N SER A 74 -8.52 6.28 5.27
CA SER A 74 -7.12 6.47 4.87
C SER A 74 -6.24 5.28 5.22
N ARG A 75 -6.44 4.69 6.40
CA ARG A 75 -5.71 3.50 6.84
C ARG A 75 -6.00 2.29 5.96
N GLY A 76 -7.28 2.03 5.65
CA GLY A 76 -7.68 0.93 4.77
C GLY A 76 -7.10 1.10 3.37
N ALA A 77 -7.30 2.27 2.77
CA ALA A 77 -6.69 2.61 1.48
C ALA A 77 -5.16 2.48 1.49
N GLY A 78 -4.52 2.91 2.58
CA GLY A 78 -3.09 2.79 2.80
C GLY A 78 -2.61 1.32 2.85
N LEU A 79 -3.39 0.41 3.41
CA LEU A 79 -3.09 -1.03 3.41
C LEU A 79 -3.15 -1.62 2.01
N HIS A 80 -4.17 -1.29 1.21
CA HIS A 80 -4.24 -1.71 -0.19
C HIS A 80 -3.05 -1.15 -1.00
N LEU A 81 -2.69 0.12 -0.77
CA LEU A 81 -1.52 0.73 -1.39
C LEU A 81 -0.21 0.06 -0.97
N ALA A 82 -0.06 -0.27 0.32
CA ALA A 82 1.09 -1.00 0.84
C ALA A 82 1.20 -2.40 0.25
N TRP A 83 0.08 -3.11 0.04
CA TRP A 83 0.06 -4.39 -0.67
C TRP A 83 0.69 -4.25 -2.05
N HIS A 84 0.30 -3.22 -2.82
CA HIS A 84 0.89 -2.95 -4.14
C HIS A 84 2.37 -2.56 -4.07
N CYS A 85 2.81 -1.83 -3.04
CA CYS A 85 4.24 -1.57 -2.83
C CYS A 85 5.02 -2.89 -2.62
N LEU A 86 4.47 -3.80 -1.81
CA LEU A 86 5.03 -5.13 -1.55
C LEU A 86 4.97 -6.06 -2.77
N ARG A 87 4.30 -5.67 -3.87
CA ARG A 87 4.41 -6.42 -5.14
C ARG A 87 5.71 -6.16 -5.88
N LEU A 88 6.38 -5.05 -5.57
CA LEU A 88 7.59 -4.59 -6.27
C LEU A 88 8.83 -5.19 -5.59
N ILE A 89 9.75 -5.74 -6.40
CA ILE A 89 10.97 -6.37 -5.88
C ILE A 89 11.85 -5.40 -5.09
N ALA A 90 11.90 -4.14 -5.51
CA ALA A 90 12.64 -3.08 -4.83
C ALA A 90 12.12 -2.77 -3.41
N ALA A 91 10.92 -3.23 -3.03
CA ALA A 91 10.43 -3.09 -1.66
C ALA A 91 11.17 -4.00 -0.66
N TYR A 92 11.96 -4.97 -1.12
CA TYR A 92 12.59 -5.98 -0.29
C TYR A 92 14.12 -5.96 -0.33
N GLU A 93 14.72 -6.33 0.81
CA GLU A 93 16.12 -6.72 0.91
C GLU A 93 16.28 -8.03 1.70
N GLY A 94 17.44 -8.65 1.58
CA GLY A 94 17.75 -9.94 2.21
C GLY A 94 17.22 -11.13 1.43
N ASP A 95 16.76 -12.16 2.13
CA ASP A 95 16.50 -13.51 1.59
C ASP A 95 15.14 -13.66 0.87
N HIS A 96 14.54 -12.58 0.38
CA HIS A 96 13.22 -12.59 -0.26
C HIS A 96 13.15 -13.51 -1.50
N GLU A 97 14.27 -13.80 -2.13
CA GLU A 97 14.36 -14.79 -3.23
C GLU A 97 14.13 -16.24 -2.78
N LYS A 98 14.26 -16.56 -1.49
CA LYS A 98 13.99 -17.89 -0.93
C LYS A 98 12.49 -18.14 -0.69
N ALA A 99 11.65 -17.13 -0.90
CA ALA A 99 10.21 -17.25 -0.71
C ALA A 99 9.63 -18.41 -1.56
N PRO A 100 8.77 -19.25 -0.97
CA PRO A 100 8.24 -20.42 -1.64
C PRO A 100 7.43 -20.00 -2.88
N PHE A 101 7.61 -20.76 -3.97
CA PHE A 101 6.76 -20.67 -5.14
C PHE A 101 6.43 -22.09 -5.62
N SER A 102 5.17 -22.37 -5.90
CA SER A 102 4.77 -23.65 -6.49
C SER A 102 5.29 -23.74 -7.93
N LYS A 103 6.04 -24.80 -8.23
CA LYS A 103 6.58 -25.09 -9.58
C LYS A 103 5.49 -25.52 -10.58
N HIS A 104 4.26 -25.77 -10.15
CA HIS A 104 3.25 -26.50 -10.95
C HIS A 104 2.28 -25.64 -11.76
N GLU A 105 2.45 -24.33 -11.85
CA GLU A 105 1.44 -23.47 -12.47
C GLU A 105 2.01 -22.77 -13.71
N LYS A 106 1.43 -23.11 -14.87
CA LYS A 106 1.89 -22.78 -16.23
C LYS A 106 2.13 -21.27 -16.37
N THR A 107 3.30 -20.91 -16.89
CA THR A 107 3.66 -19.54 -17.27
C THR A 107 2.78 -19.08 -18.43
N PHE A 108 2.03 -17.99 -18.24
CA PHE A 108 1.41 -17.24 -19.32
C PHE A 108 2.35 -16.09 -19.69
N ASP A 109 2.82 -16.09 -20.93
CA ASP A 109 3.78 -15.13 -21.45
C ASP A 109 3.04 -13.87 -21.93
N LEU A 110 3.27 -12.74 -21.26
CA LEU A 110 2.70 -11.43 -21.60
C LEU A 110 3.86 -10.48 -21.94
N GLY A 111 4.09 -10.34 -23.24
CA GLY A 111 5.20 -9.63 -23.90
C GLY A 111 5.84 -8.45 -23.14
N GLY A 112 7.14 -8.61 -22.88
CA GLY A 112 8.15 -7.61 -23.27
C GLY A 112 8.17 -6.25 -22.57
N GLN A 113 8.43 -6.22 -21.26
CA GLN A 113 9.20 -5.17 -20.56
C GLN A 113 9.61 -5.71 -19.19
N SER A 114 10.90 -6.05 -18.97
CA SER A 114 11.49 -6.64 -17.74
C SER A 114 10.46 -7.03 -16.67
N GLN A 115 9.57 -7.95 -17.05
CA GLN A 115 8.51 -8.38 -16.16
C GLN A 115 9.27 -9.11 -15.07
N PRO A 116 8.97 -8.84 -13.79
CA PRO A 116 9.57 -9.64 -12.75
C PRO A 116 9.21 -11.08 -13.11
N THR A 117 10.22 -11.96 -13.21
CA THR A 117 10.06 -13.32 -13.75
C THR A 117 8.75 -13.91 -13.21
N PRO A 118 7.93 -14.64 -13.97
CA PRO A 118 6.61 -15.11 -13.50
C PRO A 118 6.60 -15.73 -12.08
N SER A 119 7.76 -16.22 -11.61
CA SER A 119 8.05 -16.58 -10.22
C SER A 119 7.89 -15.45 -9.18
N TRP A 120 8.36 -14.22 -9.44
CA TRP A 120 8.29 -13.09 -8.52
C TRP A 120 6.84 -12.67 -8.27
N GLY A 121 6.01 -12.60 -9.31
CA GLY A 121 4.60 -12.27 -9.16
C GLY A 121 3.86 -13.22 -8.20
N ARG A 122 4.34 -14.44 -7.97
CA ARG A 122 3.79 -15.34 -6.93
C ARG A 122 4.47 -15.14 -5.58
N ARG A 123 5.81 -15.02 -5.57
CA ARG A 123 6.60 -14.80 -4.35
C ARG A 123 6.19 -13.52 -3.64
N SER A 124 6.04 -12.42 -4.36
CA SER A 124 5.66 -11.13 -3.78
C SER A 124 4.23 -11.14 -3.27
N ARG A 125 3.31 -11.88 -3.90
CA ARG A 125 1.97 -12.11 -3.34
C ARG A 125 2.09 -12.82 -1.99
N TRP A 126 2.79 -13.95 -1.97
CA TRP A 126 2.98 -14.74 -0.76
C TRP A 126 3.63 -13.92 0.37
N LEU A 127 4.68 -13.14 0.05
CA LEU A 127 5.35 -12.26 1.01
C LEU A 127 4.42 -11.15 1.50
N ALA A 128 3.72 -10.46 0.59
CA ALA A 128 2.78 -9.40 0.92
C ALA A 128 1.69 -9.92 1.87
N ASP A 129 1.06 -11.05 1.53
CA ASP A 129 0.02 -11.68 2.33
C ASP A 129 0.53 -12.03 3.74
N HIS A 130 1.77 -12.54 3.89
CA HIS A 130 2.33 -12.85 5.22
C HIS A 130 2.76 -11.62 6.03
N ILE A 131 3.16 -10.54 5.36
CA ILE A 131 3.52 -9.27 6.02
C ILE A 131 2.25 -8.51 6.45
N LEU A 132 1.17 -8.62 5.68
CA LEU A 132 -0.14 -8.03 5.97
C LEU A 132 -1.00 -8.91 6.88
N PHE A 133 -0.69 -10.19 7.02
CA PHE A 133 -1.45 -11.11 7.88
C PHE A 133 -1.59 -10.55 9.31
N GLY A 134 -2.84 -10.35 9.73
CA GLY A 134 -3.17 -9.77 11.04
C GLY A 134 -3.29 -8.24 11.09
N LYS A 135 -3.19 -7.53 9.95
CA LYS A 135 -3.33 -6.07 9.86
C LYS A 135 -4.67 -5.61 9.24
N ASP A 136 -5.79 -6.26 9.57
CA ASP A 136 -7.08 -6.07 8.87
C ASP A 136 -6.93 -6.39 7.37
N ASP A 137 -6.54 -7.63 7.10
CA ASP A 137 -6.07 -8.13 5.80
C ASP A 137 -7.10 -7.87 4.69
N PRO A 138 -6.76 -7.11 3.63
CA PRO A 138 -7.62 -7.00 2.47
C PRO A 138 -7.61 -8.36 1.74
N GLU A 139 -8.71 -9.10 1.85
CA GLU A 139 -8.92 -10.44 1.26
C GLU A 139 -8.52 -10.48 -0.23
N GLU A 140 -8.67 -9.35 -0.94
CA GLU A 140 -8.02 -9.08 -2.21
C GLU A 140 -7.68 -7.59 -2.35
N ALA A 141 -6.41 -7.27 -2.63
CA ALA A 141 -5.98 -5.89 -2.78
C ALA A 141 -6.41 -5.32 -4.12
N SER A 142 -7.46 -4.49 -4.10
CA SER A 142 -7.97 -3.86 -5.30
C SER A 142 -6.99 -2.95 -6.03
N LYS A 143 -7.18 -2.81 -7.34
CA LYS A 143 -6.37 -1.93 -8.20
C LYS A 143 -6.67 -0.46 -7.98
N PHE A 144 -7.91 -0.16 -7.63
CA PHE A 144 -8.39 1.18 -7.36
C PHE A 144 -8.92 1.29 -5.94
N PHE A 145 -8.81 2.49 -5.38
CA PHE A 145 -9.59 2.89 -4.22
C PHE A 145 -10.47 4.06 -4.62
N ILE A 146 -11.77 3.93 -4.42
CA ILE A 146 -12.77 4.87 -4.92
C ILE A 146 -13.38 5.61 -3.73
N ILE A 147 -13.48 6.93 -3.84
CA ILE A 147 -14.16 7.79 -2.88
C ILE A 147 -15.32 8.48 -3.60
N TRP A 148 -16.53 8.25 -3.09
CA TRP A 148 -17.78 8.75 -3.64
C TRP A 148 -18.12 10.16 -3.13
N PRO A 149 -19.01 10.91 -3.82
CA PRO A 149 -19.41 12.25 -3.40
C PRO A 149 -20.04 12.35 -2.01
N ASP A 150 -20.70 11.28 -1.57
CA ASP A 150 -21.34 11.16 -0.25
C ASP A 150 -20.33 10.86 0.88
N GLY A 151 -19.06 10.64 0.54
CA GLY A 151 -18.00 10.32 1.48
C GLY A 151 -17.82 8.83 1.76
N GLU A 152 -18.66 7.96 1.17
CA GLU A 152 -18.37 6.53 1.16
C GLU A 152 -17.09 6.26 0.37
N ALA A 153 -16.29 5.31 0.83
CA ALA A 153 -15.06 4.96 0.14
C ALA A 153 -14.76 3.46 0.29
N GLY A 154 -14.10 2.88 -0.70
CA GLY A 154 -13.76 1.47 -0.66
C GLY A 154 -12.93 0.98 -1.84
N PRO A 155 -12.45 -0.28 -1.75
CA PRO A 155 -11.79 -0.97 -2.85
C PRO A 155 -12.69 -1.09 -4.10
N GLY A 156 -12.08 -1.06 -5.28
CA GLY A 156 -12.73 -1.37 -6.56
C GLY A 156 -11.78 -2.06 -7.54
N ASP A 157 -12.22 -3.17 -8.14
CA ASP A 157 -11.34 -4.05 -8.93
C ASP A 157 -11.38 -3.74 -10.42
N THR A 158 -12.49 -3.18 -10.92
CA THR A 158 -12.65 -2.90 -12.34
C THR A 158 -13.40 -1.61 -12.61
N ILE A 159 -13.19 -1.06 -13.82
CA ILE A 159 -14.13 -0.10 -14.43
C ILE A 159 -15.53 -0.72 -14.61
N LEU A 160 -15.67 -2.06 -14.57
CA LEU A 160 -16.95 -2.75 -14.68
C LEU A 160 -17.78 -2.66 -13.39
N ASP A 161 -17.14 -2.57 -12.22
CA ASP A 161 -17.84 -2.21 -10.97
C ASP A 161 -18.48 -0.82 -11.07
N PHE A 162 -17.92 0.06 -11.91
CA PHE A 162 -18.53 1.37 -12.20
C PHE A 162 -19.81 1.25 -13.03
N ASN A 163 -19.97 0.19 -13.83
CA ASN A 163 -21.14 0.04 -14.71
C ASN A 163 -22.25 -0.86 -14.12
N LEU A 164 -21.91 -1.81 -13.24
CA LEU A 164 -22.83 -2.88 -12.85
C LEU A 164 -23.56 -2.66 -11.52
N ALA A 165 -23.09 -1.78 -10.64
CA ALA A 165 -23.61 -1.72 -9.27
C ALA A 165 -24.96 -1.01 -9.10
N GLY A 166 -25.57 -0.39 -10.13
CA GLY A 166 -26.83 0.36 -10.01
C GLY A 166 -26.78 1.61 -9.10
N SER A 167 -25.72 1.74 -8.30
CA SER A 167 -25.43 2.82 -7.34
C SER A 167 -25.03 4.14 -8.00
N PHE A 168 -24.71 4.15 -9.29
CA PHE A 168 -24.45 5.38 -10.04
C PHE A 168 -25.67 6.26 -10.21
N GLN A 169 -26.87 5.67 -10.27
CA GLN A 169 -28.07 6.48 -10.51
C GLN A 169 -28.40 7.38 -9.31
N SER A 170 -28.01 7.00 -8.10
CA SER A 170 -28.26 7.78 -6.88
C SER A 170 -27.10 8.69 -6.48
N LYS A 171 -25.85 8.37 -6.83
CA LYS A 171 -24.67 9.15 -6.43
C LYS A 171 -24.29 10.19 -7.48
N ARG A 172 -24.76 11.42 -7.29
CA ARG A 172 -24.37 12.58 -8.12
C ARG A 172 -23.17 13.31 -7.50
N GLY A 173 -22.15 13.61 -8.32
CA GLY A 173 -21.03 14.46 -7.94
C GLY A 173 -19.68 13.95 -8.45
N ALA A 174 -18.61 14.66 -8.07
CA ALA A 174 -17.25 14.25 -8.39
C ALA A 174 -16.81 13.08 -7.49
N MET A 175 -16.18 12.09 -8.10
CA MET A 175 -15.53 10.97 -7.41
C MET A 175 -14.01 11.12 -7.48
N ILE A 176 -13.33 10.53 -6.50
CA ILE A 176 -11.87 10.43 -6.49
C ILE A 176 -11.52 8.96 -6.72
N VAL A 177 -10.66 8.70 -7.69
CA VAL A 177 -10.18 7.35 -7.99
C VAL A 177 -8.67 7.34 -7.78
N LEU A 178 -8.21 6.51 -6.85
CA LEU A 178 -6.79 6.35 -6.54
C LEU A 178 -6.25 5.12 -7.27
N PRO A 179 -5.36 5.26 -8.28
CA PRO A 179 -4.75 4.13 -8.97
C PRO A 179 -3.59 3.56 -8.13
N LEU A 180 -3.86 2.52 -7.35
CA LEU A 180 -2.97 2.06 -6.29
C LEU A 180 -1.67 1.44 -6.83
N GLU A 181 -1.71 0.70 -7.94
CA GLU A 181 -0.52 0.14 -8.58
C GLU A 181 0.46 1.23 -9.06
N LEU A 182 -0.06 2.33 -9.62
CA LEU A 182 0.75 3.45 -10.09
C LEU A 182 1.34 4.23 -8.92
N ALA A 183 0.52 4.52 -7.91
CA ALA A 183 0.96 5.19 -6.69
C ALA A 183 2.04 4.39 -5.94
N ALA A 184 1.93 3.05 -5.91
CA ALA A 184 2.92 2.18 -5.30
C ALA A 184 4.31 2.31 -5.95
N ARG A 185 4.37 2.43 -7.28
CA ARG A 185 5.63 2.68 -7.99
C ARG A 185 6.24 4.00 -7.58
N TRP A 186 5.45 5.07 -7.51
CA TRP A 186 5.95 6.38 -7.05
C TRP A 186 6.48 6.34 -5.62
N ILE A 187 5.80 5.63 -4.71
CA ILE A 187 6.25 5.49 -3.31
C ILE A 187 7.57 4.72 -3.24
N VAL A 188 7.69 3.59 -3.95
CA VAL A 188 8.93 2.79 -3.99
C VAL A 188 10.07 3.58 -4.62
N ASP A 189 9.83 4.27 -5.74
CA ASP A 189 10.84 5.07 -6.44
C ASP A 189 11.29 6.25 -5.58
N ALA A 190 10.36 6.96 -4.93
CA ALA A 190 10.69 8.06 -4.02
C ALA A 190 11.46 7.59 -2.78
N ALA A 191 11.14 6.39 -2.27
CA ALA A 191 11.86 5.79 -1.17
C ALA A 191 13.29 5.42 -1.51
N GLY A 192 13.60 5.04 -2.76
CA GLY A 192 14.97 4.78 -3.23
C GLY A 192 15.74 3.72 -2.43
N GLU A 193 15.08 3.05 -1.48
CA GLU A 193 15.63 2.03 -0.60
C GLU A 193 14.50 1.07 -0.16
N PRO A 194 14.84 -0.19 0.19
CA PRO A 194 13.85 -1.20 0.56
C PRO A 194 13.05 -0.85 1.83
N PHE A 195 11.79 -1.31 1.87
CA PHE A 195 10.88 -1.15 3.00
C PHE A 195 10.97 -2.30 4.00
N VAL A 196 11.29 -3.51 3.51
CA VAL A 196 11.21 -4.74 4.30
C VAL A 196 12.50 -5.54 4.17
N GLN A 197 13.10 -5.86 5.30
CA GLN A 197 14.18 -6.83 5.37
C GLN A 197 13.60 -8.22 5.66
N ILE A 198 13.95 -9.21 4.83
CA ILE A 198 13.52 -10.60 4.97
C ILE A 198 14.70 -11.48 5.37
N THR A 199 14.50 -12.35 6.35
CA THR A 199 15.47 -13.38 6.75
C THR A 199 14.77 -14.72 6.84
N PHE A 200 15.27 -15.72 6.11
CA PHE A 200 14.82 -17.10 6.25
C PHE A 200 15.76 -17.81 7.22
N GLY A 201 15.20 -18.42 8.26
CA GLY A 201 15.98 -19.25 9.17
C GLY A 201 16.31 -20.59 8.51
N ASP A 202 17.48 -21.15 8.81
CA ASP A 202 17.68 -22.58 8.64
C ASP A 202 16.69 -23.31 9.57
N PRO A 203 15.91 -24.30 9.08
CA PRO A 203 15.08 -25.10 9.96
C PRO A 203 15.98 -25.78 10.99
N LYS A 204 15.84 -25.39 12.25
CA LYS A 204 16.46 -26.11 13.37
C LYS A 204 15.86 -27.50 13.50
#